data_AF-A0A7H4MB67-F1
#
_entry.id   AF-A0A7H4MB67-F1
#
_cell.length_a   1.000
_cell.length_b   1.000
_cell.length_c   1.000
_cell.angle_alpha   90.00
_cell.angle_beta   90.00
_cell.angle_gamma   90.00
#
_symmetry.space_group_name_H-M   'P 1'
#
loop_
_entity.id
_entity.type
_entity.pdbx_description
1 polymer ?
#
loop_
_entity_poly.entity_id
_entity_poly.type
_entity_poly.pdbx_seq_one_letter_code
_entity_poly.pdbx_strand_id
1 'polypeptide(L)'
;MIIAPSASEEALKITAAKQNVRVLTCGQWDARVAGLDFKRVNGGLLVQDRDLGMVTAGELRVVSKRQPSEQELRDALFCWKVAKFVKSNAIVYAKDNMTIGIGAGQMSRVYSAKIAGIKAGDEGLEVKGSAMASDAFFPFRDGIDAAAAVGITCVIQPGGSIRDDEVIAAADEHGIAMIFTDMRHFRH
;
A
#
# COMPACT_ATOMS: atom_id res chain seq x y z
N MET A 1 -20.10 7.89 5.92
CA MET A 1 -19.66 9.29 6.06
C MET A 1 -18.97 9.68 4.78
N ILE A 2 -19.20 10.89 4.29
CA ILE A 2 -18.58 11.47 3.10
C ILE A 2 -17.89 12.75 3.55
N ILE A 3 -16.61 12.89 3.19
CA ILE A 3 -15.83 14.11 3.41
C ILE A 3 -15.34 14.57 2.05
N ALA A 4 -15.58 15.82 1.71
CA ALA A 4 -15.19 16.40 0.43
C ALA A 4 -14.75 17.87 0.59
N PRO A 5 -13.95 18.43 -0.33
CA PRO A 5 -13.58 19.84 -0.26
C PRO A 5 -14.80 20.78 -0.32
N SER A 6 -15.78 20.44 -1.15
CA SER A 6 -17.07 21.11 -1.28
C SER A 6 -18.14 20.09 -1.69
N ALA A 7 -19.42 20.48 -1.61
CA ALA A 7 -20.55 19.66 -2.03
C ALA A 7 -21.57 20.54 -2.76
N SER A 8 -22.11 20.06 -3.89
CA SER A 8 -23.18 20.77 -4.59
C SER A 8 -24.52 20.61 -3.86
N GLU A 9 -25.47 21.51 -4.12
CA GLU A 9 -26.80 21.44 -3.53
C GLU A 9 -27.53 20.14 -3.93
N GLU A 10 -27.35 19.68 -5.16
CA GLU A 10 -27.94 18.44 -5.67
C GLU A 10 -27.41 17.23 -4.91
N ALA A 11 -26.10 17.16 -4.68
CA ALA A 11 -25.48 16.09 -3.90
C ALA A 11 -25.99 16.07 -2.45
N LEU A 12 -26.16 17.26 -1.84
CA LEU A 12 -26.72 17.38 -0.49
C LEU A 12 -28.17 16.91 -0.42
N LYS A 13 -29.01 17.27 -1.40
CA LYS A 13 -30.41 16.80 -1.49
C LYS A 13 -30.49 15.27 -1.57
N ILE A 14 -29.66 14.64 -2.41
CA ILE A 14 -29.62 13.17 -2.56
C ILE A 14 -29.15 12.50 -1.28
N THR A 15 -28.07 12.99 -0.67
CA THR A 15 -27.48 12.37 0.53
C THR A 15 -28.34 12.59 1.77
N ALA A 16 -29.05 13.71 1.89
CA ALA A 16 -30.00 13.98 2.97
C ALA A 16 -31.19 13.00 3.01
N ALA A 17 -31.53 12.37 1.88
CA ALA A 17 -32.56 11.34 1.85
C ALA A 17 -32.18 10.06 2.65
N LYS A 18 -30.89 9.88 2.99
CA LYS A 18 -30.40 8.75 3.79
C LYS A 18 -30.05 9.21 5.20
N GLN A 19 -30.90 8.88 6.19
CA GLN A 19 -30.80 9.34 7.60
C GLN A 19 -29.40 9.22 8.24
N ASN A 20 -28.64 8.18 7.89
CA ASN A 20 -27.33 7.90 8.51
C ASN A 20 -26.13 8.43 7.72
N VAL A 21 -26.34 9.06 6.56
CA VAL A 21 -25.26 9.66 5.77
C VAL A 21 -24.89 11.01 6.36
N ARG A 22 -23.62 11.16 6.74
CA ARG A 22 -23.02 12.42 7.21
C ARG A 22 -22.14 12.96 6.09
N VAL A 23 -22.40 14.19 5.65
CA VAL A 23 -21.59 14.91 4.66
C VAL A 23 -20.86 16.04 5.38
N LEU A 24 -19.53 16.07 5.27
CA LEU A 24 -18.68 17.11 5.84
C LEU A 24 -17.90 17.79 4.72
N THR A 25 -17.94 19.12 4.67
CA THR A 25 -17.09 19.91 3.76
C THR A 25 -15.83 20.35 4.50
N CYS A 26 -14.65 20.06 3.96
CA CYS A 26 -13.37 20.37 4.59
C CYS A 26 -12.60 21.54 3.95
N GLY A 27 -13.14 22.14 2.88
CA GLY A 27 -12.38 23.08 2.06
C GLY A 27 -11.28 22.39 1.25
N GLN A 28 -10.56 23.17 0.45
CA GLN A 28 -9.41 22.66 -0.29
C GLN A 28 -8.22 22.45 0.65
N TRP A 29 -7.49 21.36 0.45
CA TRP A 29 -6.24 21.11 1.16
C TRP A 29 -5.07 21.51 0.27
N ASP A 30 -4.13 22.27 0.85
CA ASP A 30 -2.90 22.66 0.19
C ASP A 30 -1.82 21.56 0.35
N ALA A 31 -0.57 21.96 0.47
CA ALA A 31 0.57 21.07 0.66
C ALA A 31 0.48 20.28 1.98
N ARG A 32 1.20 19.15 2.03
CA ARG A 32 1.35 18.38 3.26
C ARG A 32 2.03 19.22 4.33
N VAL A 33 1.40 19.34 5.48
CA VAL A 33 1.90 20.15 6.59
C VAL A 33 2.71 19.29 7.55
N ALA A 34 3.93 19.74 7.84
CA ALA A 34 4.76 19.19 8.90
C ALA A 34 4.03 19.32 10.24
N GLY A 35 4.25 18.37 11.14
CA GLY A 35 3.62 18.41 12.45
C GLY A 35 3.93 17.17 13.24
N LEU A 36 3.51 17.20 14.50
CA LEU A 36 3.72 16.10 15.43
C LEU A 36 2.58 15.08 15.34
N ASP A 37 2.95 13.81 15.48
CA ASP A 37 2.06 12.68 15.71
C ASP A 37 2.25 12.20 17.15
N PHE A 38 1.14 11.87 17.81
CA PHE A 38 1.12 11.62 19.25
C PHE A 38 0.49 10.26 19.53
N LYS A 39 1.15 9.44 20.33
CA LYS A 39 0.61 8.16 20.78
C LYS A 39 0.63 8.05 22.29
N ARG A 40 -0.55 7.95 22.89
CA ARG A 40 -0.71 7.75 24.33
C ARG A 40 -0.23 6.35 24.71
N VAL A 41 0.54 6.28 25.79
CA VAL A 41 0.96 5.04 26.45
C VAL A 41 0.61 5.12 27.95
N ASN A 42 0.66 3.99 28.65
CA ASN A 42 0.46 4.01 30.09
C ASN A 42 1.54 4.89 30.75
N GLY A 43 1.11 5.90 31.50
CA GLY A 43 2.01 6.83 32.17
C GLY A 43 2.58 7.96 31.32
N GLY A 44 2.21 8.10 30.04
CA GLY A 44 2.75 9.21 29.24
C GLY A 44 2.31 9.30 27.77
N LEU A 45 3.13 10.01 27.00
CA LEU A 45 2.90 10.32 25.59
C LEU A 45 4.19 10.11 24.80
N LEU A 46 4.09 9.37 23.70
CA LEU A 46 5.13 9.32 22.68
C LEU A 46 4.84 10.40 21.64
N VAL A 47 5.88 11.12 21.23
CA VAL A 47 5.81 12.22 20.26
C VAL A 47 6.81 11.95 19.16
N GLN A 48 6.38 12.06 17.91
CA GLN A 48 7.22 11.89 16.72
C GLN A 48 6.79 12.86 15.62
N ASP A 49 7.64 13.07 14.62
CA ASP A 49 7.22 13.76 13.41
C ASP A 49 6.20 12.93 12.62
N ARG A 50 5.26 13.61 11.98
CA ARG A 50 4.33 12.98 11.05
C ARG A 50 5.10 12.45 9.84
N ASP A 51 4.85 11.20 9.49
CA ASP A 51 5.43 10.60 8.30
C ASP A 51 4.87 11.24 7.01
N LEU A 52 5.61 12.20 6.45
CA LEU A 52 5.32 12.86 5.18
C LEU A 52 6.07 12.25 3.98
N GLY A 53 6.91 11.24 4.22
CA GLY A 53 7.78 10.63 3.22
C GLY A 53 6.98 10.08 2.02
N MET A 54 7.52 10.30 0.83
CA MET A 54 7.02 9.76 -0.42
C MET A 54 8.20 9.47 -1.32
N VAL A 55 8.00 8.56 -2.25
CA VAL A 55 8.95 8.32 -3.33
C VAL A 55 8.31 8.67 -4.67
N THR A 56 9.14 9.21 -5.54
CA THR A 56 8.86 9.48 -6.95
C THR A 56 9.49 8.40 -7.81
N ALA A 57 9.09 8.30 -9.09
CA ALA A 57 9.65 7.32 -10.00
C ALA A 57 11.19 7.39 -10.14
N GLY A 58 11.78 8.59 -9.99
CA GLY A 58 13.23 8.79 -10.09
C GLY A 58 14.02 8.33 -8.86
N GLU A 59 13.34 8.07 -7.74
CA GLU A 59 13.95 7.56 -6.51
C GLU A 59 13.86 6.03 -6.40
N LEU A 60 13.14 5.39 -7.32
CA LEU A 60 12.93 3.94 -7.33
C LEU A 60 14.12 3.21 -7.93
N ARG A 61 14.52 2.11 -7.29
CA ARG A 61 15.56 1.21 -7.80
C ARG A 61 14.94 -0.12 -8.22
N VAL A 62 14.94 -0.42 -9.51
CA VAL A 62 14.55 -1.74 -10.01
C VAL A 62 15.72 -2.70 -9.75
N VAL A 63 15.48 -3.74 -8.95
CA VAL A 63 16.52 -4.67 -8.47
C VAL A 63 16.46 -6.04 -9.15
N SER A 64 15.31 -6.39 -9.74
CA SER A 64 15.15 -7.60 -10.57
C SER A 64 15.70 -7.40 -11.98
N LYS A 65 15.93 -8.50 -12.69
CA LYS A 65 16.25 -8.54 -14.13
C LYS A 65 15.13 -7.96 -14.99
N ARG A 66 13.88 -8.30 -14.67
CA ARG A 66 12.71 -7.78 -15.39
C ARG A 66 12.46 -6.32 -15.01
N GLN A 67 12.30 -5.47 -16.01
CA GLN A 67 11.85 -4.10 -15.83
C GLN A 67 10.31 -4.03 -15.77
N PRO A 68 9.73 -3.20 -14.89
CA PRO A 68 8.28 -2.99 -14.88
C PRO A 68 7.85 -2.27 -16.16
N SER A 69 6.66 -2.60 -16.66
CA SER A 69 5.97 -1.76 -17.64
C SER A 69 5.55 -0.42 -17.03
N GLU A 70 5.21 0.56 -17.86
CA GLU A 70 4.72 1.85 -17.37
C GLU A 70 3.46 1.72 -16.50
N GLN A 71 2.56 0.79 -16.84
CA GLN A 71 1.35 0.55 -16.06
C GLN A 71 1.69 -0.07 -14.70
N GLU A 72 2.56 -1.07 -14.66
CA GLU A 72 3.02 -1.66 -13.40
C GLU A 72 3.74 -0.65 -12.51
N LEU A 73 4.53 0.26 -13.09
CA LEU A 73 5.21 1.31 -12.33
C LEU A 73 4.20 2.30 -11.72
N ARG A 74 3.17 2.69 -12.47
CA ARG A 74 2.07 3.52 -11.97
C ARG A 74 1.33 2.83 -10.83
N ASP A 75 0.97 1.57 -11.02
CA ASP A 75 0.26 0.78 -10.03
C ASP A 75 1.11 0.54 -8.78
N ALA A 76 2.41 0.27 -8.92
CA ALA A 76 3.34 0.14 -7.80
C ALA A 76 3.43 1.43 -6.98
N LEU A 77 3.58 2.59 -7.63
CA LEU A 77 3.59 3.88 -6.95
C LEU A 77 2.26 4.19 -6.24
N PHE A 78 1.13 3.86 -6.86
CA PHE A 78 -0.19 3.97 -6.22
C PHE A 78 -0.29 3.03 -5.01
N CYS A 79 0.09 1.78 -5.19
CA CYS A 79 0.07 0.74 -4.15
C CYS A 79 0.94 1.12 -2.95
N TRP A 80 2.12 1.70 -3.19
CA TRP A 80 3.03 2.22 -2.17
C TRP A 80 2.39 3.35 -1.34
N LYS A 81 1.73 4.30 -2.02
CA LYS A 81 1.00 5.39 -1.35
C LYS A 81 -0.10 4.87 -0.44
N VAL A 82 -0.82 3.83 -0.87
CA VAL A 82 -1.86 3.20 -0.05
C VAL A 82 -1.23 2.48 1.15
N ALA A 83 -0.19 1.67 0.92
CA ALA A 83 0.47 0.88 1.97
C ALA A 83 0.94 1.73 3.16
N LYS A 84 1.43 2.95 2.90
CA LYS A 84 1.81 3.94 3.93
C LYS A 84 0.72 4.19 4.99
N PHE A 85 -0.56 4.12 4.62
CA PHE A 85 -1.68 4.41 5.50
C PHE A 85 -2.33 3.16 6.11
N VAL A 86 -1.98 1.98 5.61
CA VAL A 86 -2.47 0.69 6.12
C VAL A 86 -1.69 0.31 7.39
N LYS A 87 -2.36 -0.34 8.34
CA LYS A 87 -1.71 -0.80 9.58
C LYS A 87 -0.77 -1.97 9.31
N SER A 88 0.45 -1.87 9.81
CA SER A 88 1.50 -2.87 9.67
C SER A 88 1.13 -4.19 10.36
N ASN A 89 1.53 -5.35 9.84
CA ASN A 89 2.25 -5.54 8.57
C ASN A 89 1.30 -5.46 7.37
N ALA A 90 1.56 -4.54 6.43
CA ALA A 90 0.63 -4.24 5.35
C ALA A 90 1.07 -4.87 4.03
N ILE A 91 0.14 -5.56 3.37
CA ILE A 91 0.26 -6.00 1.97
C ILE A 91 -0.93 -5.42 1.21
N VAL A 92 -0.65 -4.67 0.16
CA VAL A 92 -1.63 -4.07 -0.72
C VAL A 92 -1.44 -4.63 -2.12
N TYR A 93 -2.52 -5.00 -2.79
CA TYR A 93 -2.56 -5.31 -4.22
C TYR A 93 -3.28 -4.19 -4.95
N ALA A 94 -2.74 -3.77 -6.09
CA ALA A 94 -3.36 -2.76 -6.93
C ALA A 94 -3.18 -3.05 -8.42
N LYS A 95 -4.18 -2.66 -9.20
CA LYS A 95 -4.21 -2.76 -10.67
C LYS A 95 -5.03 -1.59 -11.20
N ASP A 96 -4.55 -0.95 -12.26
CA ASP A 96 -5.23 0.21 -12.89
C ASP A 96 -5.56 1.36 -11.91
N ASN A 97 -4.62 1.70 -11.01
CA ASN A 97 -4.79 2.67 -9.92
C ASN A 97 -5.96 2.38 -8.96
N MET A 98 -6.37 1.12 -8.85
CA MET A 98 -7.40 0.66 -7.94
C MET A 98 -6.84 -0.41 -7.01
N THR A 99 -7.20 -0.35 -5.72
CA THR A 99 -6.85 -1.42 -4.77
C THR A 99 -7.68 -2.67 -5.05
N ILE A 100 -7.02 -3.80 -5.24
CA ILE A 100 -7.65 -5.11 -5.49
C ILE A 100 -7.83 -5.88 -4.18
N GLY A 101 -6.87 -5.79 -3.27
CA GLY A 101 -6.90 -6.49 -1.99
C GLY A 101 -5.98 -5.85 -0.98
N ILE A 102 -6.40 -5.84 0.28
CA ILE A 102 -5.62 -5.26 1.39
C ILE A 102 -5.62 -6.21 2.58
N GLY A 103 -4.41 -6.68 2.93
CA GLY A 103 -4.11 -7.37 4.17
C GLY A 103 -3.39 -6.44 5.14
N ALA A 104 -3.91 -6.31 6.35
CA ALA A 104 -3.42 -5.37 7.35
C ALA A 104 -3.35 -6.00 8.74
N GLY A 105 -2.43 -5.52 9.57
CA GLY A 105 -2.42 -5.80 11.01
C GLY A 105 -2.03 -7.23 11.42
N GLN A 106 -1.49 -8.05 10.50
CA GLN A 106 -1.08 -9.41 10.84
C GLN A 106 0.36 -9.47 11.38
N MET A 107 0.62 -10.43 12.26
CA MET A 107 1.97 -10.71 12.77
C MET A 107 2.94 -11.14 11.66
N SER A 108 2.42 -11.78 10.60
CA SER A 108 3.21 -12.26 9.47
C SER A 108 2.73 -11.63 8.16
N ARG A 109 3.67 -11.11 7.36
CA ARG A 109 3.40 -10.54 6.03
C ARG A 109 2.83 -11.56 5.05
N VAL A 110 3.23 -12.83 5.17
CA VAL A 110 2.67 -13.93 4.37
C VAL A 110 1.16 -14.07 4.63
N TYR A 111 0.72 -13.92 5.89
CA TYR A 111 -0.71 -13.92 6.20
C TYR A 111 -1.42 -12.67 5.70
N SER A 112 -0.79 -11.49 5.78
CA SER A 112 -1.35 -10.28 5.14
C SER A 112 -1.55 -10.47 3.63
N ALA A 113 -0.58 -11.06 2.93
CA ALA A 113 -0.71 -11.38 1.50
C ALA A 113 -1.88 -12.35 1.23
N LYS A 114 -1.99 -13.43 2.00
CA LYS A 114 -3.12 -14.37 1.89
C LYS A 114 -4.47 -13.67 2.10
N ILE A 115 -4.60 -12.83 3.12
CA ILE A 115 -5.84 -12.07 3.40
C ILE A 115 -6.18 -11.12 2.24
N ALA A 116 -5.19 -10.44 1.67
CA ALA A 116 -5.39 -9.58 0.51
C ALA A 116 -5.97 -10.37 -0.69
N GLY A 117 -5.41 -11.56 -0.95
CA GLY A 117 -5.88 -12.45 -2.02
C GLY A 117 -7.27 -13.02 -1.77
N ILE A 118 -7.56 -13.46 -0.54
CA ILE A 118 -8.89 -13.97 -0.15
C ILE A 118 -9.96 -12.89 -0.35
N LYS A 119 -9.73 -11.68 0.16
CA LYS A 119 -10.70 -10.57 0.01
C LYS A 119 -10.93 -10.19 -1.46
N ALA A 120 -9.89 -10.20 -2.28
CA ALA A 120 -10.04 -9.97 -3.71
C ALA A 120 -10.93 -11.04 -4.35
N GLY A 121 -10.69 -12.32 -4.00
CA GLY A 121 -11.50 -13.44 -4.47
C GLY A 121 -12.97 -13.37 -4.02
N ASP A 122 -13.22 -13.04 -2.75
CA ASP A 122 -14.57 -12.90 -2.20
C ASP A 122 -15.39 -11.82 -2.92
N GLU A 123 -14.72 -10.75 -3.36
CA GLU A 123 -15.33 -9.65 -4.13
C GLU A 123 -15.30 -9.87 -5.65
N GLY A 124 -14.83 -11.03 -6.12
CA GLY A 124 -14.74 -11.36 -7.55
C GLY A 124 -13.72 -10.53 -8.33
N LEU A 125 -12.72 -9.95 -7.66
CA LEU A 125 -11.67 -9.14 -8.27
C LEU A 125 -10.48 -10.00 -8.71
N GLU A 126 -9.94 -9.70 -9.89
CA GLU A 126 -8.80 -10.43 -10.45
C GLU A 126 -7.46 -9.91 -9.90
N VAL A 127 -6.71 -10.78 -9.22
CA VAL A 127 -5.36 -10.47 -8.69
C VAL A 127 -4.27 -10.56 -9.79
N LYS A 128 -4.45 -11.42 -10.79
CA LYS A 128 -3.45 -11.66 -11.84
C LYS A 128 -3.10 -10.36 -12.59
N GLY A 129 -1.80 -10.10 -12.74
CA GLY A 129 -1.28 -8.88 -13.35
C GLY A 129 -1.26 -7.64 -12.45
N SER A 130 -1.58 -7.80 -11.16
CA SER A 130 -1.54 -6.68 -10.21
C SER A 130 -0.11 -6.40 -9.73
N ALA A 131 0.11 -5.17 -9.28
CA ALA A 131 1.25 -4.79 -8.46
C ALA A 131 0.97 -5.09 -6.97
N MET A 132 2.01 -5.38 -6.21
CA MET A 132 1.98 -5.56 -4.75
C MET A 132 2.91 -4.57 -4.05
N ALA A 133 2.45 -3.95 -2.96
CA ALA A 133 3.30 -3.17 -2.06
C ALA A 133 3.37 -3.82 -0.67
N SER A 134 4.56 -3.79 -0.08
CA SER A 134 4.80 -4.13 1.33
C SER A 134 5.39 -2.94 2.06
N ASP A 135 4.79 -2.52 3.17
CA ASP A 135 5.20 -1.34 3.95
C ASP A 135 6.60 -1.45 4.59
N ALA A 136 7.11 -2.68 4.68
CA ALA A 136 8.44 -3.03 5.14
C ALA A 136 9.04 -4.18 4.30
N PHE A 137 10.34 -4.45 4.46
CA PHE A 137 11.02 -5.46 3.66
C PHE A 137 10.48 -6.89 3.86
N PHE A 138 10.64 -7.75 2.85
CA PHE A 138 10.43 -9.19 2.97
C PHE A 138 11.66 -9.86 3.61
N PRO A 139 11.50 -10.57 4.74
CA PRO A 139 12.64 -11.22 5.40
C PRO A 139 13.10 -12.49 4.67
N PHE A 140 12.22 -13.12 3.88
CA PHE A 140 12.45 -14.39 3.18
C PHE A 140 11.74 -14.37 1.82
N ARG A 141 12.12 -15.28 0.92
CA ARG A 141 11.53 -15.42 -0.43
C ARG A 141 10.06 -15.87 -0.44
N ASP A 142 9.57 -16.46 0.66
CA ASP A 142 8.23 -17.01 0.78
C ASP A 142 7.11 -16.00 0.45
N GLY A 143 7.32 -14.71 0.77
CA GLY A 143 6.41 -13.63 0.40
C GLY A 143 6.32 -13.41 -1.11
N ILE A 144 7.43 -13.59 -1.83
CA ILE A 144 7.49 -13.45 -3.29
C ILE A 144 6.93 -14.69 -3.97
N ASP A 145 7.26 -15.89 -3.48
CA ASP A 145 6.70 -17.14 -3.99
C ASP A 145 5.15 -17.14 -3.83
N ALA A 146 4.63 -16.64 -2.70
CA ALA A 146 3.20 -16.47 -2.48
C ALA A 146 2.57 -15.43 -3.43
N ALA A 147 3.27 -14.33 -3.72
CA ALA A 147 2.80 -13.32 -4.66
C ALA A 147 2.75 -13.86 -6.10
N ALA A 148 3.77 -14.63 -6.51
CA ALA A 148 3.81 -15.30 -7.80
C ALA A 148 2.65 -16.29 -7.97
N ALA A 149 2.35 -17.07 -6.92
CA ALA A 149 1.26 -18.05 -6.95
C ALA A 149 -0.13 -17.45 -7.23
N VAL A 150 -0.34 -16.17 -6.89
CA VAL A 150 -1.60 -15.45 -7.20
C VAL A 150 -1.48 -14.54 -8.43
N GLY A 151 -0.35 -14.57 -9.13
CA GLY A 151 -0.13 -13.87 -10.40
C GLY A 151 0.24 -12.40 -10.27
N ILE A 152 0.85 -11.97 -9.16
CA ILE A 152 1.46 -10.63 -9.06
C ILE A 152 2.63 -10.53 -10.06
N THR A 153 2.74 -9.40 -10.75
CA THR A 153 3.79 -9.18 -11.76
C THR A 153 4.79 -8.09 -11.38
N CYS A 154 4.45 -7.24 -10.41
CA CYS A 154 5.33 -6.18 -9.92
C CYS A 154 5.25 -6.07 -8.39
N VAL A 155 6.39 -5.90 -7.71
CA VAL A 155 6.49 -5.77 -6.26
C VAL A 155 7.29 -4.52 -5.89
N ILE A 156 6.77 -3.71 -4.99
CA ILE A 156 7.46 -2.55 -4.42
C ILE A 156 7.61 -2.69 -2.90
N GLN A 157 8.83 -2.49 -2.40
CA GLN A 157 9.15 -2.60 -0.98
C GLN A 157 10.34 -1.69 -0.62
N PRO A 158 10.71 -1.50 0.66
CA PRO A 158 11.89 -0.72 1.00
C PRO A 158 13.21 -1.38 0.61
N GLY A 159 13.31 -2.71 0.75
CA GLY A 159 14.60 -3.40 0.80
C GLY A 159 15.29 -3.25 2.17
N GLY A 160 16.50 -3.79 2.28
CA GLY A 160 17.32 -3.76 3.49
C GLY A 160 17.32 -5.06 4.31
N SER A 161 16.88 -6.18 3.73
CA SER A 161 17.04 -7.51 4.37
C SER A 161 18.46 -8.02 4.17
N ILE A 162 18.99 -8.73 5.17
CA ILE A 162 20.23 -9.52 5.02
C ILE A 162 20.08 -10.57 3.90
N ARG A 163 18.83 -10.95 3.57
CA ARG A 163 18.48 -11.95 2.56
C ARG A 163 17.87 -11.32 1.30
N ASP A 164 18.13 -10.04 1.02
CA ASP A 164 17.58 -9.39 -0.18
C ASP A 164 17.98 -10.14 -1.46
N ASP A 165 19.19 -10.70 -1.55
CA ASP A 165 19.63 -11.49 -2.71
C ASP A 165 18.73 -12.71 -2.95
N GLU A 166 18.27 -13.39 -1.89
CA GLU A 166 17.35 -14.53 -1.97
C GLU A 166 15.96 -14.10 -2.46
N VAL A 167 15.49 -12.94 -1.98
CA VAL A 167 14.20 -12.35 -2.34
C VAL A 167 14.19 -11.85 -3.80
N ILE A 168 15.29 -11.23 -4.24
CA ILE A 168 15.48 -10.77 -5.62
C ILE A 168 15.58 -11.97 -6.57
N ALA A 169 16.33 -13.01 -6.19
CA ALA A 169 16.42 -14.23 -6.98
C ALA A 169 15.04 -14.87 -7.19
N ALA A 170 14.19 -14.94 -6.16
CA ALA A 170 12.83 -15.43 -6.30
C ALA A 170 11.98 -14.57 -7.25
N ALA A 171 12.13 -13.24 -7.20
CA ALA A 171 11.44 -12.37 -8.15
C ALA A 171 11.88 -12.63 -9.59
N ASP A 172 13.18 -12.81 -9.82
CA ASP A 172 13.74 -13.17 -11.13
C ASP A 172 13.23 -14.53 -11.62
N GLU A 173 13.19 -15.54 -10.76
CA GLU A 173 12.67 -16.89 -11.07
C GLU A 173 11.22 -16.85 -11.55
N HIS A 174 10.39 -16.01 -10.93
CA HIS A 174 8.96 -15.87 -11.27
C HIS A 174 8.67 -14.81 -12.33
N GLY A 175 9.69 -14.11 -12.85
CA GLY A 175 9.50 -13.03 -13.81
C GLY A 175 8.75 -11.83 -13.23
N ILE A 176 8.94 -11.54 -11.94
CA ILE A 176 8.35 -10.41 -11.23
C ILE A 176 9.31 -9.22 -11.30
N ALA A 177 8.79 -8.03 -11.64
CA ALA A 177 9.55 -6.80 -11.50
C ALA A 177 9.59 -6.40 -10.02
N MET A 178 10.77 -6.21 -9.45
CA MET A 178 10.96 -5.85 -8.05
C MET A 178 11.62 -4.47 -7.92
N ILE A 179 11.01 -3.61 -7.10
CA ILE A 179 11.36 -2.21 -6.93
C ILE A 179 11.67 -1.94 -5.45
N PHE A 180 12.83 -1.36 -5.18
CA PHE A 180 13.22 -0.89 -3.86
C PHE A 180 13.01 0.63 -3.74
N THR A 181 12.49 1.06 -2.60
CA THR A 181 12.24 2.48 -2.26
C THR A 181 13.23 3.05 -1.25
N ASP A 182 13.98 2.18 -0.55
CA ASP A 182 14.85 2.52 0.57
C ASP A 182 14.15 3.34 1.69
N MET A 183 12.81 3.31 1.73
CA MET A 183 11.96 4.07 2.66
C MET A 183 10.94 3.14 3.31
N ARG A 184 10.86 3.11 4.64
CA ARG A 184 9.90 2.27 5.39
C ARG A 184 8.74 3.09 5.95
N HIS A 185 7.50 2.63 5.74
CA HIS A 185 6.29 3.27 6.28
C HIS A 185 5.60 2.38 7.32
N PHE A 186 6.19 2.24 8.51
CA PHE A 186 5.60 1.41 9.56
C PHE A 186 4.52 2.16 10.35
N ARG A 187 3.34 1.55 10.51
CA ARG A 187 2.18 2.15 11.19
C ARG A 187 1.49 1.15 12.11
N HIS A 188 1.54 1.42 13.42
CA HIS A 188 0.83 0.66 14.45
C HIS A 188 -0.64 1.07 14.53
#